data_AF-A0A1E4J112-F1
#
_entry.id   AF-A0A1E4J112-F1
#
_cell.length_a   1.000
_cell.length_b   1.000
_cell.length_c   1.000
_cell.angle_alpha   90.00
_cell.angle_beta   90.00
_cell.angle_gamma   90.00
#
_symmetry.space_group_name_H-M   'P 1'
#
loop_
_entity.id
_entity.type
_entity.pdbx_description
1 polymer ?
#
loop_
_entity_poly.entity_id
_entity_poly.type
_entity_poly.pdbx_seq_one_letter_code
_entity_poly.pdbx_strand_id
1 'polypeptide(L)' 'MHEAWFALLQQACAGRLRSEVAAQLHISPAAVSQVLNASGKYGAGKARTDRIARRVLDTFGGPATNEETAA' A
#
# COMPACT_ATOMS: atom_id res chain seq x y z
N MET A 1 -10.33 -7.55 -1.44
CA MET A 1 -10.11 -6.47 -0.46
C MET A 1 -10.41 -5.15 -1.14
N HIS A 2 -11.47 -4.45 -0.75
CA HIS A 2 -11.78 -3.08 -1.22
C HIS A 2 -11.28 -2.08 -0.19
N GLU A 3 -9.98 -2.09 0.08
CA GLU A 3 -9.38 -1.12 1.00
C GLU A 3 -8.63 -0.04 0.21
N ALA A 4 -8.83 1.23 0.56
CA ALA A 4 -8.25 2.37 -0.16
C ALA A 4 -6.72 2.29 -0.23
N TRP A 5 -6.07 1.84 0.84
CA TRP A 5 -4.62 1.64 0.87
C TRP A 5 -4.17 0.58 -0.16
N PHE A 6 -4.95 -0.47 -0.41
CA PHE A 6 -4.58 -1.51 -1.36
C PHE A 6 -4.67 -0.99 -2.81
N ALA A 7 -5.65 -0.14 -3.11
CA ALA A 7 -5.75 0.54 -4.40
C ALA A 7 -4.56 1.47 -4.63
N LEU A 8 -4.17 2.27 -3.63
CA LEU A 8 -2.98 3.13 -3.68
C LEU A 8 -1.71 2.31 -3.92
N LEU A 9 -1.56 1.17 -3.24
CA LEU A 9 -0.43 0.27 -3.44
C LEU A 9 -0.37 -0.29 -4.87
N GLN A 10 -1.51 -0.74 -5.40
CA GLN A 10 -1.59 -1.23 -6.78
C GLN A 10 -1.24 -0.12 -7.79
N GLN A 11 -1.77 1.09 -7.59
CA GLN A 11 -1.52 2.22 -8.46
C GLN A 11 -0.05 2.65 -8.42
N ALA A 12 0.58 2.66 -7.23
CA ALA A 12 2.02 2.91 -7.08
C ALA A 12 2.86 1.86 -7.82
N CYS A 13 2.48 0.57 -7.73
CA CYS A 13 3.14 -0.52 -8.46
C CYS A 13 2.84 -0.56 -9.96
N ALA A 14 1.85 0.17 -10.46
CA ALA A 14 1.57 0.26 -11.89
C ALA A 14 2.55 1.21 -12.60
N GLY A 15 3.05 2.24 -11.90
CA GLY A 15 3.97 3.24 -12.46
C GLY A 15 5.44 3.11 -12.02
N ARG A 16 5.76 2.18 -11.10
CA ARG A 16 7.11 2.01 -10.52
C ARG A 16 7.44 0.55 -10.29
N LEU A 17 8.73 0.23 -10.11
CA LEU A 17 9.14 -1.12 -9.76
C LEU A 17 8.68 -1.45 -8.33
N ARG A 18 8.21 -2.69 -8.12
CA ARG A 18 7.76 -3.17 -6.81
C ARG A 18 8.86 -3.07 -5.74
N SER A 19 10.12 -3.21 -6.13
CA SER A 19 11.30 -3.03 -5.27
C SER A 19 11.45 -1.59 -4.78
N GLU A 20 11.18 -0.60 -5.63
CA GLU A 20 11.23 0.83 -5.25
C GLU A 20 10.08 1.18 -4.32
N VAL A 21 8.88 0.69 -4.62
CA VAL A 21 7.70 0.87 -3.76
C VAL A 21 7.92 0.21 -2.40
N ALA A 22 8.53 -0.98 -2.37
CA ALA A 22 8.89 -1.66 -1.12
C ALA A 22 9.90 -0.85 -0.28
N ALA A 23 10.90 -0.26 -0.95
CA ALA A 23 11.89 0.61 -0.30
C ALA A 23 11.22 1.85 0.31
N GLN A 24 10.33 2.53 -0.42
CA GLN A 24 9.55 3.67 0.10
C GLN A 24 8.67 3.30 1.30
N LEU A 25 8.07 2.11 1.29
CA LEU A 25 7.25 1.61 2.38
C LEU A 25 8.07 0.97 3.52
N HIS A 26 9.40 0.98 3.43
CA HIS A 26 10.30 0.33 4.40
C HIS A 26 9.92 -1.13 4.71
N ILE A 27 9.42 -1.87 3.71
CA ILE A 27 9.07 -3.28 3.80
C ILE A 27 9.85 -4.10 2.78
N SER A 28 9.91 -5.41 2.97
CA SER A 28 10.56 -6.30 2.01
C SER A 28 9.75 -6.38 0.69
N PRO A 29 10.42 -6.45 -0.47
CA PRO A 29 9.75 -6.64 -1.77
C PRO A 29 8.87 -7.90 -1.81
N ALA A 30 9.29 -8.95 -1.11
CA ALA A 30 8.50 -10.18 -0.95
C ALA A 30 7.17 -9.92 -0.22
N ALA A 31 7.14 -9.02 0.77
CA ALA A 31 5.91 -8.68 1.48
C ALA A 31 4.94 -7.94 0.56
N VAL A 32 5.42 -7.02 -0.28
CA VAL A 32 4.62 -6.35 -1.31
C VAL A 32 4.01 -7.38 -2.27
N SER A 33 4.81 -8.29 -2.79
CA SER A 33 4.30 -9.36 -3.68
C SER A 33 3.31 -10.28 -2.98
N GLN A 34 3.52 -10.64 -1.72
CA GLN A 34 2.57 -11.47 -0.96
C GLN A 34 1.24 -10.76 -0.71
N VAL A 35 1.27 -9.46 -0.42
CA VAL A 35 0.05 -8.66 -0.26
C VAL A 35 -0.70 -8.52 -1.58
N LEU A 36 -0.01 -8.16 -2.67
CA LEU A 36 -0.63 -7.97 -3.99
C LEU A 36 -1.23 -9.26 -4.55
N ASN A 37 -0.54 -10.38 -4.39
CA ASN A 37 -1.02 -11.68 -4.88
C ASN A 37 -1.90 -12.42 -3.87
N ALA A 38 -2.24 -11.79 -2.73
CA ALA A 38 -2.94 -12.43 -1.62
C ALA A 38 -2.39 -13.83 -1.29
N SER A 39 -1.06 -13.93 -1.17
CA SER A 39 -0.35 -15.19 -1.01
C SER A 39 0.48 -15.22 0.28
N GLY A 40 0.94 -16.42 0.66
CA GLY A 40 1.75 -16.63 1.86
C GLY A 40 1.01 -16.22 3.15
N LYS A 41 1.70 -15.47 4.02
CA LYS A 41 1.19 -15.13 5.36
C LYS A 41 0.00 -14.15 5.32
N TYR A 42 -0.06 -13.29 4.31
CA TYR A 42 -1.13 -12.29 4.15
C TYR A 42 -2.38 -12.91 3.50
N GLY A 43 -2.20 -13.82 2.52
CA GLY A 43 -3.30 -14.61 1.95
C GLY A 43 -3.95 -15.58 2.93
N ALA A 44 -3.15 -16.17 3.83
CA ALA A 44 -3.64 -17.12 4.84
C ALA A 44 -4.22 -16.45 6.10
N GLY A 45 -4.31 -15.11 6.14
CA GLY A 45 -4.80 -14.36 7.31
C GLY A 45 -3.92 -14.46 8.56
N LYS A 46 -2.69 -14.98 8.43
CA LYS A 46 -1.75 -15.17 9.56
C LYS A 46 -0.92 -13.93 9.88
N ALA A 47 -0.87 -12.96 8.96
CA ALA A 47 -0.16 -11.69 9.15
C ALA A 47 -1.12 -10.51 9.04
N ARG A 48 -1.00 -9.57 9.98
CA ARG A 48 -1.79 -8.33 10.02
C ARG A 48 -1.33 -7.38 8.92
N THR A 49 -2.25 -6.97 8.06
CA THR A 49 -2.02 -5.95 7.01
C THR A 49 -2.05 -4.54 7.56
N ASP A 50 -2.47 -4.31 8.82
CA ASP A 50 -2.63 -2.99 9.44
C ASP A 50 -1.37 -2.11 9.34
N ARG A 51 -0.18 -2.70 9.57
CA ARG A 51 1.08 -1.96 9.47
C ARG A 51 1.41 -1.56 8.04
N ILE A 52 1.08 -2.40 7.06
CA ILE A 52 1.31 -2.13 5.64
C ILE A 52 0.32 -1.05 5.20
N ALA A 53 -0.96 -1.21 5.56
CA ALA A 53 -2.00 -0.23 5.31
C ALA A 53 -1.61 1.15 5.83
N ARG A 54 -1.17 1.24 7.09
CA ARG A 54 -0.75 2.51 7.70
C ARG A 54 0.42 3.15 6.94
N ARG A 55 1.44 2.38 6.56
CA ARG A 55 2.58 2.91 5.79
C ARG A 55 2.18 3.35 4.39
N VAL A 56 1.31 2.59 3.73
CA VAL A 56 0.80 2.97 2.41
C VAL A 56 0.00 4.26 2.47
N LEU A 57 -0.86 4.43 3.48
CA LEU A 57 -1.59 5.67 3.68
C LEU A 57 -0.67 6.84 4.05
N ASP A 58 0.35 6.61 4.88
CA ASP A 58 1.32 7.64 5.27
C ASP A 58 2.20 8.08 4.08
N THR A 59 2.62 7.14 3.23
CA THR A 59 3.52 7.40 2.09
C THR A 59 2.77 7.85 0.83
N PHE A 60 1.61 7.27 0.54
CA PHE A 60 0.86 7.48 -0.70
C PHE A 60 -0.55 8.06 -0.50
N GLY A 61 -1.07 8.06 0.73
CA GLY A 61 -2.44 8.49 1.01
C GLY A 61 -2.67 9.99 0.82
N GLY A 62 -1.60 10.79 0.75
CA GLY A 62 -1.69 12.25 0.66
C GLY A 62 -2.47 12.87 1.82
N PRO A 63 -2.47 14.20 1.98
CA PRO A 63 -3.59 14.81 2.66
C PRO A 63 -4.81 14.44 1.80
N ALA A 64 -5.85 13.86 2.43
CA ALA A 64 -7.16 13.85 1.80
C ALA A 64 -7.36 15.26 1.23
N THR A 65 -7.54 15.36 -0.08
CA THR A 65 -7.89 16.63 -0.71
C THR A 65 -9.24 17.01 -0.14
N ASN A 66 -9.23 17.65 1.03
CA ASN A 66 -10.24 18.61 1.36
C ASN A 66 -10.06 19.66 0.28
N GLU A 67 -10.95 19.63 -0.70
CA GLU A 67 -11.34 20.81 -1.44
C GLU A 67 -11.68 21.90 -0.41
N GLU A 68 -10.68 22.68 -0.01
CA GLU A 68 -10.91 24.05 0.43
C GLU A 68 -10.48 24.95 -0.73
N THR A 69 -11.28 24.88 -1.80
CA THR A 69 -11.47 26.05 -2.65
C THR A 69 -12.31 27.01 -1.82
N ALA A 70 -11.67 27.86 -1.03
CA ALA A 70 -12.29 29.06 -0.49
C ALA A 70 -11.61 30.26 -1.16
N ALA A 71 -12.22 30.68 -2.27
CA ALA A 71 -12.03 31.99 -2.87
C ALA A 71 -12.74 33.06 -2.04
#